data_AF-A0AAQ3QA62-F1
#
_entry.id   AF-A0AAQ3QA62-F1
#
_cell.length_a   1.000
_cell.length_b   1.000
_cell.length_c   1.000
_cell.angle_alpha   90.00
_cell.angle_beta   90.00
_cell.angle_gamma   90.00
#
_symmetry.space_group_name_H-M   'P 1'
#
loop_
_entity.id
_entity.type
_entity.pdbx_description
1 polymer ?
#
loop_
_entity_poly.entity_id
_entity_poly.type
_entity_poly.pdbx_seq_one_letter_code
_entity_poly.pdbx_strand_id
1 'polypeptide(L)'
;MTSDEREVPMTSEKELVASPMSSRSVTETVNGSHKFVIQGYSLAKGMGVEKHIASDTFTVGGYQWAIYFYPDGKNPEDNSTYVFVFIALASEGTDARALFELTLVDRSGKGKHKVHNHFDRSLESGPYTLKYRGCMWGYKRFFRQTALETSDYLKDDCLKIDCTVGVVVSVMDSPRLHSIQVPESGMHFGTLLDKQEGSDVVFNVAGEKIHAHKLCFDGLDGGEISVNSVANTLALADQYHAMELKACCLKFAAENIAAVMHSSGFEYLRDDCPSLQSKLLKIIAGCEEECNSGGKSRSVCAQLSVGEDSNGRMVRPRTDTG
;
A
#
# COMPACT_ATOMS: atom_id res chain seq x y z
N MET A 1 79.92 -2.79 2.09
CA MET A 1 79.48 -4.01 2.79
C MET A 1 79.30 -3.59 4.24
N THR A 2 78.10 -3.42 4.80
CA THR A 2 76.83 -4.14 4.66
C THR A 2 75.71 -3.28 5.26
N SER A 3 74.51 -3.36 4.65
CA SER A 3 73.11 -3.21 5.13
C SER A 3 72.84 -2.37 6.40
N ASP A 4 72.09 -1.27 6.39
CA ASP A 4 70.66 -1.07 6.05
C ASP A 4 69.72 -1.81 7.03
N GLU A 5 69.40 -1.18 8.15
CA GLU A 5 68.23 -1.48 8.98
C GLU A 5 67.36 -0.22 9.07
N ARG A 6 66.15 -0.35 8.53
CA ARG A 6 65.08 0.66 8.56
C ARG A 6 64.34 0.51 9.88
N GLU A 7 64.24 1.59 10.65
CA GLU A 7 63.25 1.71 11.72
C GLU A 7 62.10 2.58 11.22
N VAL A 8 60.89 2.01 11.27
CA VAL A 8 59.65 2.53 10.70
C VAL A 8 59.05 3.57 11.66
N PRO A 9 58.63 4.77 11.22
CA PRO A 9 57.89 5.68 12.08
C PRO A 9 56.49 5.12 12.36
N MET A 10 56.12 5.09 13.65
CA MET A 10 54.79 4.74 14.15
C MET A 10 53.67 5.43 13.35
N THR A 11 52.68 4.63 13.00
CA THR A 11 51.43 5.01 12.35
C THR A 11 50.70 6.07 13.16
N SER A 12 50.36 7.18 12.50
CA SER A 12 49.40 8.17 12.98
C SER A 12 48.04 7.49 13.19
N GLU A 13 47.64 7.33 14.46
CA GLU A 13 46.28 6.97 14.83
C GLU A 13 45.37 8.12 14.39
N LYS A 14 44.64 7.89 13.28
CA LYS A 14 43.53 8.75 12.89
C LYS A 14 42.43 8.55 13.92
N GLU A 15 42.31 9.51 14.82
CA GLU A 15 41.17 9.69 15.70
C GLU A 15 39.90 9.75 14.83
N LEU A 16 39.13 8.65 14.82
CA LEU A 16 37.80 8.58 14.21
C LEU A 16 36.89 9.48 15.03
N VAL A 17 36.82 10.77 14.66
CA VAL A 17 35.85 11.70 15.23
C VAL A 17 34.47 11.18 14.85
N ALA A 18 33.79 10.53 15.80
CA ALA A 18 32.41 10.10 15.65
C ALA A 18 31.57 11.33 15.30
N SER A 19 31.08 11.37 14.06
CA SER A 19 30.17 12.42 13.63
C SER A 19 28.89 12.31 14.46
N PRO A 20 28.36 13.42 15.03
CA PRO A 20 27.15 13.33 15.84
C PRO A 20 25.98 12.84 14.96
N MET A 21 25.46 11.65 15.27
CA MET A 21 24.29 11.08 14.62
C MET A 21 23.04 11.81 15.15
N SER A 22 22.67 12.90 14.49
CA SER A 22 21.45 13.65 14.77
C SER A 22 20.44 13.40 13.66
N SER A 23 19.20 13.07 14.04
CA SER A 23 18.07 12.95 13.13
C SER A 23 16.97 13.94 13.52
N ARG A 24 16.31 14.52 12.52
CA ARG A 24 15.15 15.39 12.72
C ARG A 24 13.97 14.83 11.94
N SER A 25 12.84 14.65 12.61
CA SER A 25 11.56 14.32 11.96
C SER A 25 10.77 15.60 11.76
N VAL A 26 10.29 15.84 10.55
CA VAL A 26 9.37 16.93 10.22
C VAL A 26 8.03 16.32 9.84
N THR A 27 7.00 16.65 10.62
CA THR A 27 5.63 16.20 10.35
C THR A 27 4.85 17.36 9.76
N GLU A 28 4.33 17.17 8.56
CA GLU A 28 3.55 18.17 7.83
C GLU A 28 2.27 17.57 7.25
N THR A 29 1.43 18.42 6.67
CA THR A 29 0.16 18.00 6.08
C THR A 29 0.15 18.29 4.59
N VAL A 30 -0.10 17.26 3.78
CA VAL A 30 -0.36 17.39 2.35
C VAL A 30 -1.85 17.53 2.13
N ASN A 31 -2.27 18.69 1.64
CA ASN A 31 -3.67 19.00 1.41
C ASN A 31 -4.09 18.72 -0.04
N GLY A 32 -5.31 18.23 -0.23
CA GLY A 32 -5.95 18.11 -1.53
C GLY A 32 -7.46 18.17 -1.41
N SER A 33 -8.13 18.65 -2.46
CA SER A 33 -9.58 18.84 -2.45
C SER A 33 -10.25 18.11 -3.62
N HIS A 34 -11.48 17.67 -3.39
CA HIS A 34 -12.31 16.99 -4.38
C HIS A 34 -13.74 17.53 -4.35
N LYS A 35 -14.32 17.73 -5.52
CA LYS A 35 -15.69 18.22 -5.69
C LYS A 35 -16.58 17.09 -6.16
N PHE A 36 -17.58 16.75 -5.37
CA PHE A 36 -18.52 15.69 -5.67
C PHE A 36 -19.90 16.27 -5.98
N VAL A 37 -20.36 16.02 -7.20
CA VAL A 37 -21.66 16.48 -7.69
C VAL A 37 -22.60 15.27 -7.77
N ILE A 38 -23.71 15.34 -7.06
CA ILE A 38 -24.77 14.33 -7.10
C ILE A 38 -25.91 14.91 -7.90
N GLN A 39 -26.09 14.41 -9.12
CA GLN A 39 -27.23 14.74 -9.97
C GLN A 39 -28.28 13.63 -9.83
N GLY A 40 -29.56 13.99 -9.73
CA GLY A 40 -30.63 13.00 -9.56
C GLY A 40 -30.89 12.65 -8.09
N TYR A 41 -30.80 13.61 -7.17
CA TYR A 41 -31.02 13.35 -5.73
C TYR A 41 -32.37 12.66 -5.46
N SER A 42 -33.42 13.06 -6.18
CA SER A 42 -34.76 12.48 -6.08
C SER A 42 -34.80 10.97 -6.35
N LEU A 43 -33.92 10.46 -7.22
CA LEU A 43 -33.76 9.04 -7.52
C LEU A 43 -32.85 8.33 -6.53
N ALA A 44 -31.87 9.04 -5.99
CA ALA A 44 -30.98 8.50 -4.97
C ALA A 44 -31.66 8.40 -3.60
N LYS A 45 -32.65 9.24 -3.33
CA LYS A 45 -33.51 9.11 -2.14
C LYS A 45 -34.37 7.85 -2.26
N GLY A 46 -34.46 7.09 -1.18
CA GLY A 46 -35.19 5.82 -1.16
C GLY A 46 -34.35 4.60 -1.56
N MET A 47 -33.03 4.75 -1.76
CA MET A 47 -32.12 3.61 -1.91
C MET A 47 -32.08 2.72 -0.66
N GLY A 48 -32.45 3.25 0.50
CA GLY A 48 -32.51 2.54 1.76
C GLY A 48 -31.35 2.87 2.69
N VAL A 49 -31.56 2.60 3.98
CA VAL A 49 -30.57 2.85 5.03
C VAL A 49 -29.28 2.06 4.75
N GLU A 50 -28.13 2.64 5.08
CA GLU A 50 -26.78 2.10 4.80
C GLU A 50 -26.37 2.05 3.32
N LYS A 51 -27.27 2.42 2.39
CA LYS A 51 -26.90 2.59 0.98
C LYS A 51 -26.33 3.99 0.75
N HIS A 52 -25.29 4.05 -0.07
CA HIS A 52 -24.58 5.29 -0.37
C HIS A 52 -24.29 5.44 -1.84
N ILE A 53 -24.08 6.69 -2.23
CA ILE A 53 -23.44 7.09 -3.47
C ILE A 53 -21.98 7.39 -3.14
N ALA A 54 -21.06 6.82 -3.89
CA ALA A 54 -19.63 7.13 -3.79
C ALA A 54 -19.23 8.14 -4.86
N SER A 55 -18.32 9.05 -4.53
CA SER A 55 -17.58 9.81 -5.53
C SER A 55 -16.56 8.93 -6.25
N ASP A 56 -16.00 9.46 -7.33
CA ASP A 56 -14.74 8.94 -7.85
C ASP A 56 -13.64 9.01 -6.79
N THR A 57 -12.64 8.14 -6.94
CA THR A 57 -11.47 8.16 -6.07
C THR A 57 -10.54 9.31 -6.44
N PHE A 58 -9.95 9.95 -5.44
CA PHE A 58 -8.96 11.01 -5.62
C PHE A 58 -7.75 10.80 -4.70
N THR A 59 -6.59 11.30 -5.10
CA THR A 59 -5.32 11.04 -4.42
C THR A 59 -4.86 12.24 -3.61
N VAL A 60 -4.54 12.03 -2.33
CA VAL A 60 -3.93 13.03 -1.44
C VAL A 60 -2.91 12.33 -0.54
N GLY A 61 -1.71 12.89 -0.43
CA GLY A 61 -0.65 12.37 0.44
C GLY A 61 -0.24 10.92 0.17
N GLY A 62 -0.37 10.46 -1.09
CA GLY A 62 -0.07 9.06 -1.47
C GLY A 62 -1.22 8.06 -1.24
N TYR A 63 -2.33 8.50 -0.65
CA TYR A 63 -3.50 7.66 -0.40
C TYR A 63 -4.64 7.99 -1.36
N GLN A 64 -5.46 6.98 -1.65
CA GLN A 64 -6.70 7.15 -2.42
C GLN A 64 -7.87 7.33 -1.46
N TRP A 65 -8.76 8.25 -1.79
CA TRP A 65 -9.89 8.67 -0.96
C TRP A 65 -11.16 8.71 -1.80
N ALA A 66 -12.32 8.53 -1.17
CA ALA A 66 -13.62 8.73 -1.80
C ALA A 66 -14.63 9.33 -0.80
N ILE A 67 -15.58 10.11 -1.30
CA ILE A 67 -16.66 10.71 -0.51
C ILE A 67 -17.89 9.81 -0.61
N TYR A 68 -18.44 9.41 0.53
CA TYR A 68 -19.67 8.61 0.61
C TYR A 68 -20.82 9.46 1.13
N PHE A 69 -21.89 9.53 0.33
CA PHE A 69 -23.13 10.21 0.66
C PHE A 69 -24.26 9.21 0.90
N TYR A 70 -24.87 9.24 2.08
CA TYR A 70 -25.99 8.38 2.45
C TYR A 70 -27.28 9.22 2.48
N PRO A 71 -28.13 9.16 1.44
CA PRO A 71 -29.35 9.98 1.36
C PRO A 71 -30.39 9.60 2.42
N ASP A 72 -30.49 8.32 2.76
CA ASP A 72 -31.43 7.79 3.77
C ASP A 72 -30.73 7.46 5.10
N GLY A 73 -29.52 7.97 5.27
CA GLY A 73 -28.69 7.77 6.45
C GLY A 73 -28.07 6.38 6.58
N LYS A 74 -27.33 6.18 7.68
CA LYS A 74 -26.55 4.95 7.92
C LYS A 74 -27.04 4.15 9.13
N ASN A 75 -27.69 4.77 10.11
CA ASN A 75 -28.18 4.02 11.28
C ASN A 75 -29.69 3.77 11.13
N PRO A 76 -30.18 2.53 11.34
CA PRO A 76 -31.60 2.23 11.28
C PRO A 76 -32.41 2.99 12.33
N GLU A 77 -31.80 3.30 13.48
CA GLU A 77 -32.43 4.07 14.57
C GLU A 77 -32.79 5.51 14.19
N ASP A 78 -32.14 6.07 13.15
CA ASP A 78 -32.37 7.45 12.73
C ASP A 78 -33.59 7.61 11.80
N ASN A 79 -34.31 6.52 11.48
CA ASN A 79 -35.50 6.50 10.62
C ASN A 79 -35.36 7.34 9.32
N SER A 80 -34.19 7.30 8.69
CA SER A 80 -33.85 8.10 7.50
C SER A 80 -34.03 9.62 7.65
N THR A 81 -34.00 10.13 8.89
CA THR A 81 -34.29 11.55 9.18
C THR A 81 -33.18 12.48 8.69
N TYR A 82 -31.96 11.97 8.53
CA TYR A 82 -30.79 12.76 8.19
C TYR A 82 -29.97 12.14 7.07
N VAL A 83 -29.36 13.00 6.26
CA VAL A 83 -28.31 12.60 5.32
C VAL A 83 -26.97 12.52 6.05
N PHE A 84 -26.10 11.61 5.62
CA PHE A 84 -24.77 11.44 6.20
C PHE A 84 -23.71 11.62 5.11
N VAL A 85 -22.57 12.18 5.50
CA VAL A 85 -21.44 12.40 4.59
C VAL A 85 -20.17 11.94 5.28
N PHE A 86 -19.41 11.10 4.59
CA PHE A 86 -18.15 10.55 5.08
C PHE A 86 -17.06 10.66 4.03
N ILE A 87 -15.82 10.82 4.48
CA ILE A 87 -14.63 10.51 3.70
C ILE A 87 -14.20 9.08 4.03
N ALA A 88 -13.91 8.29 3.01
CA ALA A 88 -13.47 6.91 3.11
C ALA A 88 -12.07 6.74 2.53
N LEU A 89 -11.24 5.94 3.19
CA LEU A 89 -9.96 5.48 2.64
C LEU A 89 -10.23 4.42 1.57
N ALA A 90 -9.79 4.67 0.34
CA ALA A 90 -9.97 3.77 -0.79
C ALA A 90 -8.72 2.95 -1.13
N SER A 91 -7.53 3.38 -0.66
CA SER A 91 -6.29 2.63 -0.80
C SER A 91 -6.20 1.44 0.18
N GLU A 92 -5.57 0.36 -0.27
CA GLU A 92 -5.10 -0.74 0.58
C GLU A 92 -3.75 -0.38 1.21
N GLY A 93 -3.41 -0.98 2.35
CA GLY A 93 -2.06 -0.86 2.94
C GLY A 93 -2.05 -0.18 4.31
N THR A 94 -1.17 0.80 4.47
CA THR A 94 -0.82 1.42 5.77
C THR A 94 -1.88 2.38 6.30
N ASP A 95 -1.89 2.54 7.63
CA ASP A 95 -2.73 3.51 8.33
C ASP A 95 -2.50 4.93 7.80
N ALA A 96 -3.54 5.56 7.26
CA ALA A 96 -3.51 6.95 6.86
C ALA A 96 -3.91 7.85 8.05
N ARG A 97 -3.08 8.82 8.40
CA ARG A 97 -3.45 9.88 9.32
C ARG A 97 -3.92 11.11 8.56
N ALA A 98 -5.14 11.57 8.79
CA ALA A 98 -5.70 12.68 8.03
C ALA A 98 -6.62 13.60 8.85
N LEU A 99 -6.60 14.87 8.48
CA LEU A 99 -7.61 15.87 8.78
C LEU A 99 -8.54 15.98 7.57
N PHE A 100 -9.76 16.45 7.79
CA PHE A 100 -10.67 16.68 6.68
C PHE A 100 -11.66 17.81 6.95
N GLU A 101 -12.15 18.40 5.88
CA GLU A 101 -13.28 19.31 5.84
C GLU A 101 -14.32 18.75 4.87
N LEU A 102 -15.58 18.82 5.26
CA LEU A 102 -16.72 18.47 4.41
C LEU A 102 -17.68 19.65 4.33
N THR A 103 -17.93 20.11 3.11
CA THR A 103 -18.69 21.31 2.81
C THR A 103 -19.86 20.98 1.90
N LEU A 104 -21.08 21.20 2.39
CA LEU A 104 -22.27 21.19 1.55
C LEU A 104 -22.44 22.59 0.93
N VAL A 105 -22.40 22.63 -0.40
CA VAL A 105 -22.23 23.86 -1.15
C VAL A 105 -23.58 24.55 -1.35
N ASP A 106 -23.66 25.83 -0.97
CA ASP A 106 -24.81 26.69 -1.27
C ASP A 106 -24.94 26.91 -2.78
N ARG A 107 -26.13 26.63 -3.32
CA ARG A 107 -26.44 26.79 -4.75
C ARG A 107 -27.16 28.10 -5.05
N SER A 108 -27.45 28.94 -4.04
CA SER A 108 -28.07 30.26 -4.26
C SER A 108 -27.11 31.35 -4.72
N GLY A 109 -25.80 31.10 -4.65
CA GLY A 109 -24.78 32.11 -4.94
C GLY A 109 -24.54 33.11 -3.81
N LYS A 110 -25.15 32.91 -2.62
CA LYS A 110 -24.98 33.78 -1.45
C LYS A 110 -23.76 33.41 -0.60
N GLY A 111 -23.07 32.32 -0.95
CA GLY A 111 -21.87 31.84 -0.24
C GLY A 111 -22.17 31.23 1.12
N LYS A 112 -23.42 30.82 1.40
CA LYS A 112 -23.82 30.29 2.71
C LYS A 112 -23.57 28.78 2.81
N HIS A 113 -22.33 28.36 2.61
CA HIS A 113 -21.95 26.95 2.67
C HIS A 113 -22.12 26.38 4.09
N LYS A 114 -22.55 25.12 4.18
CA LYS A 114 -22.50 24.39 5.45
C LYS A 114 -21.18 23.63 5.53
N VAL A 115 -20.25 24.17 6.31
CA VAL A 115 -18.90 23.64 6.49
C VAL A 115 -18.81 22.88 7.80
N HIS A 116 -18.14 21.73 7.79
CA HIS A 116 -17.60 21.16 9.01
C HIS A 116 -16.11 20.83 8.82
N ASN A 117 -15.28 21.51 9.59
CA ASN A 117 -13.82 21.59 9.42
C ASN A 117 -13.10 20.94 10.62
N HIS A 118 -12.01 20.19 10.35
CA HIS A 118 -11.14 19.61 11.37
C HIS A 118 -9.70 20.12 11.38
N PHE A 119 -9.31 20.99 10.45
CA PHE A 119 -7.97 21.56 10.40
C PHE A 119 -7.66 22.45 11.61
N ASP A 120 -8.68 23.09 12.19
CA ASP A 120 -8.53 24.05 13.30
C ASP A 120 -8.81 23.47 14.70
N ARG A 121 -8.85 22.13 14.85
CA ARG A 121 -9.14 21.52 16.16
C ARG A 121 -8.00 21.76 17.15
N SER A 122 -8.37 21.94 18.43
CA SER A 122 -7.45 21.88 19.58
C SER A 122 -6.55 20.63 19.53
N LEU A 123 -5.32 20.74 20.07
CA LEU A 123 -4.32 19.65 20.15
C LEU A 123 -4.89 18.33 20.71
N GLU A 124 -5.97 18.39 21.48
CA GLU A 124 -6.59 17.23 22.14
C GLU A 124 -7.24 16.22 21.18
N SER A 125 -7.73 16.63 20.01
CA SER A 125 -8.47 15.71 19.12
C SER A 125 -7.67 15.18 17.93
N GLY A 126 -6.57 15.84 17.57
CA GLY A 126 -5.62 15.41 16.55
C GLY A 126 -6.19 14.99 15.18
N PRO A 127 -5.31 14.57 14.26
CA PRO A 127 -5.68 13.88 13.02
C PRO A 127 -6.31 12.52 13.26
N TYR A 128 -7.24 12.12 12.40
CA TYR A 128 -7.87 10.79 12.42
C TYR A 128 -6.98 9.74 11.83
N THR A 129 -6.98 8.53 12.40
CA THR A 129 -6.31 7.36 11.82
C THR A 129 -7.32 6.47 11.09
N LEU A 130 -7.07 6.22 9.81
CA LEU A 130 -7.85 5.33 8.93
C LEU A 130 -6.98 4.12 8.58
N LYS A 131 -7.37 2.93 9.05
CA LYS A 131 -6.46 1.77 9.09
C LYS A 131 -6.52 0.82 7.90
N TYR A 132 -7.68 0.75 7.27
CA TYR A 132 -7.94 -0.23 6.21
C TYR A 132 -8.86 0.38 5.16
N ARG A 133 -8.87 -0.21 3.97
CA ARG A 133 -9.78 0.22 2.90
C ARG A 133 -11.24 0.13 3.33
N GLY A 134 -11.98 1.21 3.14
CA GLY A 134 -13.36 1.36 3.56
C GLY A 134 -13.52 1.90 4.98
N CYS A 135 -12.42 2.06 5.74
CA CYS A 135 -12.44 2.85 6.97
C CYS A 135 -12.86 4.28 6.62
N MET A 136 -13.77 4.85 7.39
CA MET A 136 -14.39 6.13 7.06
C MET A 136 -14.62 7.00 8.29
N TRP A 137 -14.49 8.31 8.08
CA TRP A 137 -14.78 9.35 9.08
C TRP A 137 -15.64 10.44 8.46
N GLY A 138 -16.44 11.10 9.28
CA GLY A 138 -17.41 12.08 8.79
C GLY A 138 -18.49 12.36 9.80
N TYR A 139 -19.61 12.90 9.33
CA TYR A 139 -20.67 13.36 10.22
C TYR A 139 -21.91 12.51 10.06
N LYS A 140 -22.26 11.85 11.17
CA LYS A 140 -23.61 11.38 11.38
C LYS A 140 -24.53 12.59 11.45
N ARG A 141 -25.74 12.45 10.91
CA ARG A 141 -26.74 13.52 10.92
C ARG A 141 -26.24 14.84 10.31
N PHE A 142 -25.49 14.75 9.21
CA PHE A 142 -24.84 15.89 8.55
C PHE A 142 -25.83 17.03 8.25
N PHE A 143 -27.02 16.68 7.73
CA PHE A 143 -28.14 17.61 7.57
C PHE A 143 -29.46 16.87 7.65
N ARG A 144 -30.51 17.53 8.13
CA ARG A 144 -31.86 16.93 8.20
C ARG A 144 -32.42 16.82 6.78
N GLN A 145 -32.95 15.65 6.40
CA GLN A 145 -33.37 15.36 5.04
C GLN A 145 -34.45 16.35 4.55
N THR A 146 -35.51 16.54 5.35
CA THR A 146 -36.60 17.47 5.01
C THR A 146 -36.15 18.93 4.90
N ALA A 147 -35.15 19.33 5.70
CA ALA A 147 -34.55 20.65 5.59
C ALA A 147 -33.68 20.76 4.34
N LEU A 148 -32.98 19.69 3.94
CA LEU A 148 -32.17 19.66 2.72
C LEU A 148 -33.02 19.94 1.48
N GLU A 149 -34.14 19.24 1.40
CA GLU A 149 -35.07 19.27 0.26
C GLU A 149 -35.72 20.62 0.02
N THR A 150 -35.82 21.44 1.07
CA THR A 150 -36.40 22.79 1.03
C THR A 150 -35.35 23.89 1.05
N SER A 151 -34.06 23.53 1.08
CA SER A 151 -32.95 24.48 1.21
C SER A 151 -32.39 24.94 -0.13
N ASP A 152 -31.57 25.99 -0.07
CA ASP A 152 -30.75 26.45 -1.19
C ASP A 152 -29.56 25.53 -1.52
N TYR A 153 -29.37 24.39 -0.82
CA TYR A 153 -28.31 23.42 -1.11
C TYR A 153 -28.69 22.42 -2.20
N LEU A 154 -29.97 22.09 -2.33
CA LEU A 154 -30.51 21.22 -3.39
C LEU A 154 -31.18 22.09 -4.45
N LYS A 155 -30.62 22.14 -5.66
CA LYS A 155 -31.24 22.86 -6.79
C LYS A 155 -31.10 22.05 -8.06
N ASP A 156 -32.16 22.05 -8.87
CA ASP A 156 -32.20 21.31 -10.15
C ASP A 156 -31.86 19.82 -9.96
N ASP A 157 -32.40 19.25 -8.87
CA ASP A 157 -32.15 17.88 -8.42
C ASP A 157 -30.66 17.55 -8.22
N CYS A 158 -29.86 18.56 -7.88
CA CYS A 158 -28.41 18.49 -7.78
C CYS A 158 -27.89 18.97 -6.43
N LEU A 159 -27.06 18.14 -5.78
CA LEU A 159 -26.28 18.48 -4.59
C LEU A 159 -24.79 18.59 -4.96
N LYS A 160 -24.08 19.46 -4.25
CA LYS A 160 -22.62 19.62 -4.39
C LYS A 160 -21.96 19.52 -3.03
N ILE A 161 -20.98 18.64 -2.91
CA ILE A 161 -20.18 18.41 -1.71
C ILE A 161 -18.72 18.66 -2.07
N ASP A 162 -18.11 19.63 -1.42
CA ASP A 162 -16.67 19.87 -1.52
C ASP A 162 -16.00 19.22 -0.31
N CYS A 163 -14.94 18.47 -0.55
CA CYS A 163 -14.14 17.86 0.50
C CYS A 163 -12.69 18.31 0.37
N THR A 164 -12.07 18.63 1.50
CA THR A 164 -10.62 18.84 1.58
C THR A 164 -10.06 17.82 2.56
N VAL A 165 -9.02 17.10 2.17
CA VAL A 165 -8.30 16.14 3.01
C VAL A 165 -6.90 16.67 3.22
N GLY A 166 -6.41 16.61 4.45
CA GLY A 166 -5.05 16.92 4.82
C GLY A 166 -4.37 15.70 5.40
N VAL A 167 -3.52 15.04 4.61
CA VAL A 167 -2.82 13.83 5.04
C VAL A 167 -1.55 14.21 5.76
N VAL A 168 -1.38 13.68 6.96
CA VAL A 168 -0.19 13.87 7.78
C VAL A 168 0.91 12.96 7.25
N VAL A 169 2.00 13.58 6.79
CA VAL A 169 3.21 12.89 6.31
C VAL A 169 4.37 13.25 7.22
N SER A 170 5.26 12.29 7.47
CA SER A 170 6.50 12.51 8.23
C SER A 170 7.68 12.32 7.30
N VAL A 171 8.53 13.34 7.20
CA VAL A 171 9.78 13.32 6.44
C VAL A 171 10.94 13.34 7.42
N MET A 172 11.90 12.43 7.23
CA MET A 172 13.14 12.44 7.99
C MET A 172 14.14 13.38 7.32
N ASP A 173 14.41 14.51 7.96
CA ASP A 173 15.52 15.40 7.61
C ASP A 173 16.82 14.76 8.11
N SER A 174 17.43 13.94 7.25
CA SER A 174 18.84 13.59 7.37
C SER A 174 19.67 14.74 6.77
N PRO A 175 20.73 15.23 7.42
CA PRO A 175 21.70 16.08 6.73
C PRO A 175 22.24 15.26 5.56
N ARG A 176 21.80 15.63 4.35
CA ARG A 176 22.23 15.01 3.09
C ARG A 176 23.76 14.89 3.14
N LEU A 177 24.26 13.68 3.31
CA LEU A 177 25.65 13.39 2.94
C LEU A 177 25.80 13.93 1.53
N HIS A 178 26.79 14.81 1.34
CA HIS A 178 27.01 15.63 0.15
C HIS A 178 26.33 15.06 -1.10
N SER A 179 25.31 15.75 -1.59
CA SER A 179 24.66 15.43 -2.85
C SER A 179 25.72 15.45 -3.94
N ILE A 180 26.20 14.27 -4.34
CA ILE A 180 26.83 14.11 -5.64
C ILE A 180 25.76 14.56 -6.64
N GLN A 181 26.03 15.60 -7.42
CA GLN A 181 25.13 15.96 -8.50
C GLN A 181 25.17 14.83 -9.53
N VAL A 182 24.13 14.00 -9.51
CA VAL A 182 23.88 13.01 -10.55
C VAL A 182 23.09 13.72 -11.65
N PRO A 183 23.56 13.72 -12.91
CA PRO A 183 22.79 14.23 -14.04
C PRO A 183 21.41 13.56 -14.08
N GLU A 184 20.35 14.32 -14.40
CA GLU A 184 18.99 13.82 -14.56
C GLU A 184 18.91 12.79 -15.70
N SER A 185 19.17 11.53 -15.38
CA SER A 185 18.83 10.39 -16.24
C SER A 185 18.47 9.18 -15.38
N GLY A 186 17.50 9.38 -14.48
CA GLY A 186 16.93 8.30 -13.64
C GLY A 186 16.02 7.31 -14.40
N MET A 187 15.92 7.40 -15.72
CA MET A 187 15.05 6.57 -16.55
C MET A 187 15.78 5.51 -17.40
N HIS A 188 17.01 5.11 -17.04
CA HIS A 188 17.78 4.16 -17.85
C HIS A 188 18.36 2.95 -17.09
N PHE A 189 18.11 2.76 -15.80
CA PHE A 189 18.66 1.59 -15.08
C PHE A 189 17.97 0.27 -15.44
N GLY A 190 16.64 0.26 -15.62
CA GLY A 190 15.92 -0.94 -16.08
C GLY A 190 16.38 -1.41 -17.46
N THR A 191 16.63 -0.46 -18.37
CA THR A 191 17.11 -0.78 -19.72
C THR A 191 18.56 -1.25 -19.76
N LEU A 192 19.36 -0.94 -18.74
CA LEU A 192 20.77 -1.34 -18.65
C LEU A 192 20.90 -2.76 -18.08
N LEU A 193 20.03 -3.13 -17.13
CA LEU A 193 19.86 -4.50 -16.66
C LEU A 193 19.38 -5.43 -17.78
N ASP A 194 18.39 -5.00 -18.57
CA ASP A 194 17.87 -5.78 -19.71
C ASP A 194 18.92 -5.97 -20.83
N LYS A 195 19.88 -5.03 -20.97
CA LYS A 195 20.91 -5.05 -22.02
C LYS A 195 22.24 -5.69 -21.59
N GLN A 196 22.39 -6.04 -20.32
CA GLN A 196 23.59 -6.69 -19.75
C GLN A 196 24.92 -5.91 -19.95
N GLU A 197 24.88 -4.61 -20.27
CA GLU A 197 26.08 -3.81 -20.48
C GLU A 197 26.73 -3.45 -19.13
N GLY A 198 27.92 -4.00 -18.84
CA GLY A 198 28.71 -3.65 -17.64
C GLY A 198 28.37 -4.45 -16.37
N SER A 199 27.85 -5.68 -16.48
CA SER A 199 27.53 -6.52 -15.31
C SER A 199 28.78 -6.90 -14.51
N ASP A 200 28.78 -6.63 -13.20
CA ASP A 200 29.90 -6.94 -12.29
C ASP A 200 29.60 -8.17 -11.40
N VAL A 201 28.36 -8.64 -11.39
CA VAL A 201 27.89 -9.78 -10.58
C VAL A 201 26.98 -10.68 -11.43
N VAL A 202 27.09 -11.99 -11.23
CA VAL A 202 26.21 -12.98 -11.86
C VAL A 202 25.49 -13.76 -10.76
N PHE A 203 24.16 -13.64 -10.72
CA PHE A 203 23.32 -14.44 -9.85
C PHE A 203 23.02 -15.79 -10.49
N ASN A 204 23.23 -16.87 -9.74
CA ASN A 204 22.76 -18.19 -10.13
C ASN A 204 21.49 -18.53 -9.35
N VAL A 205 20.39 -18.72 -10.07
CA VAL A 205 19.08 -19.09 -9.50
C VAL A 205 18.66 -20.40 -10.12
N ALA A 206 18.79 -21.51 -9.38
CA ALA A 206 18.41 -22.84 -9.85
C ALA A 206 19.00 -23.24 -11.23
N GLY A 207 20.20 -22.75 -11.56
CA GLY A 207 20.89 -23.02 -12.83
C GLY A 207 20.70 -21.93 -13.90
N GLU A 208 19.80 -20.96 -13.69
CA GLU A 208 19.65 -19.78 -14.53
C GLU A 208 20.63 -18.68 -14.08
N LYS A 209 21.40 -18.12 -15.01
CA LYS A 209 22.39 -17.06 -14.74
C LYS A 209 21.81 -15.70 -15.08
N ILE A 210 21.75 -14.80 -14.10
CA ILE A 210 21.22 -13.44 -14.23
C ILE A 210 22.35 -12.44 -13.99
N HIS A 211 22.62 -11.58 -14.96
CA HIS A 211 23.67 -10.58 -14.89
C HIS A 211 23.16 -9.32 -14.18
N ALA A 212 23.94 -8.79 -13.22
CA ALA A 212 23.56 -7.63 -12.42
C ALA A 212 24.78 -6.75 -12.07
N HIS A 213 24.52 -5.55 -11.53
CA HIS A 213 25.57 -4.63 -11.08
C HIS A 213 25.68 -4.64 -9.55
N LYS A 214 26.91 -4.65 -9.03
CA LYS A 214 27.21 -4.80 -7.59
C LYS A 214 26.56 -3.71 -6.72
N LEU A 215 26.41 -2.51 -7.26
CA LEU A 215 25.81 -1.35 -6.58
C LEU A 215 24.31 -1.51 -6.25
N CYS A 216 23.61 -2.45 -6.87
CA CYS A 216 22.19 -2.69 -6.56
C CYS A 216 21.97 -3.64 -5.37
N PHE A 217 23.01 -4.33 -4.91
CA PHE A 217 22.90 -5.45 -3.95
C PHE A 217 24.06 -5.46 -2.96
N ASP A 218 24.25 -4.36 -2.23
CA ASP A 218 25.17 -4.34 -1.10
C ASP A 218 24.69 -5.35 -0.04
N GLY A 219 25.51 -6.38 0.23
CA GLY A 219 25.26 -7.37 1.28
C GLY A 219 25.00 -8.81 0.81
N LEU A 220 24.95 -9.08 -0.50
CA LEU A 220 24.90 -10.46 -1.02
C LEU A 220 26.32 -10.97 -1.29
N ASP A 221 26.93 -11.57 -0.27
CA ASP A 221 28.24 -12.20 -0.42
C ASP A 221 28.10 -13.42 -1.35
N GLY A 222 28.68 -13.34 -2.56
CA GLY A 222 28.91 -14.52 -3.40
C GLY A 222 27.94 -14.84 -4.54
N GLY A 223 26.95 -14.00 -4.88
CA GLY A 223 26.16 -14.17 -6.12
C GLY A 223 25.28 -15.41 -6.20
N GLU A 224 25.03 -16.10 -5.07
CA GLU A 224 24.15 -17.26 -5.04
C GLU A 224 22.85 -16.95 -4.28
N ILE A 225 21.70 -17.16 -4.93
CA ILE A 225 20.41 -17.03 -4.27
C ILE A 225 20.11 -18.34 -3.55
N SER A 226 20.19 -18.29 -2.22
CA SER A 226 19.87 -19.39 -1.34
C SER A 226 18.50 -19.17 -0.69
N VAL A 227 17.97 -20.21 -0.03
CA VAL A 227 16.75 -20.12 0.79
C VAL A 227 16.81 -18.96 1.79
N ASN A 228 18.00 -18.65 2.33
CA ASN A 228 18.18 -17.60 3.33
C ASN A 228 18.28 -16.19 2.74
N SER A 229 18.68 -16.06 1.47
CA SER A 229 18.90 -14.77 0.79
C SER A 229 17.80 -14.39 -0.20
N VAL A 230 16.96 -15.34 -0.63
CA VAL A 230 15.91 -15.09 -1.65
C VAL A 230 14.89 -14.04 -1.20
N ALA A 231 14.53 -14.00 0.08
CA ALA A 231 13.55 -13.07 0.60
C ALA A 231 14.05 -11.60 0.55
N ASN A 232 15.31 -11.37 0.97
CA ASN A 232 15.93 -10.05 0.89
C ASN A 232 16.17 -9.64 -0.57
N THR A 233 16.59 -10.58 -1.42
CA THR A 233 16.82 -10.31 -2.85
C THR A 233 15.52 -9.96 -3.56
N LEU A 234 14.42 -10.63 -3.21
CA LEU A 234 13.09 -10.34 -3.72
C LEU A 234 12.61 -8.94 -3.32
N ALA A 235 12.87 -8.52 -2.07
CA ALA A 235 12.55 -7.19 -1.59
C ALA A 235 13.30 -6.11 -2.38
N LEU A 236 14.60 -6.30 -2.60
CA LEU A 236 15.42 -5.39 -3.40
C LEU A 236 14.99 -5.37 -4.88
N ALA A 237 14.68 -6.53 -5.46
CA ALA A 237 14.21 -6.61 -6.83
C ALA A 237 12.86 -5.88 -7.03
N ASP A 238 11.98 -5.93 -6.03
CA ASP A 238 10.71 -5.17 -6.04
C ASP A 238 10.95 -3.66 -5.91
N GLN A 239 11.80 -3.26 -4.96
CA GLN A 239 12.14 -1.86 -4.69
C GLN A 239 12.78 -1.16 -5.91
N TYR A 240 13.64 -1.86 -6.65
CA TYR A 240 14.33 -1.32 -7.82
C TYR A 240 13.63 -1.66 -9.16
N HIS A 241 12.41 -2.21 -9.12
CA HIS A 241 11.65 -2.60 -10.31
C HIS A 241 12.40 -3.55 -11.27
N ALA A 242 13.26 -4.43 -10.73
CA ALA A 242 13.99 -5.44 -11.49
C ALA A 242 13.09 -6.65 -11.79
N MET A 243 12.30 -6.56 -12.86
CA MET A 243 11.21 -7.51 -13.17
C MET A 243 11.69 -8.95 -13.39
N GLU A 244 12.80 -9.16 -14.08
CA GLU A 244 13.36 -10.51 -14.34
C GLU A 244 13.87 -11.16 -13.05
N LEU A 245 14.68 -10.44 -12.27
CA LEU A 245 15.19 -10.94 -10.99
C LEU A 245 14.05 -11.24 -10.01
N LYS A 246 13.04 -10.35 -9.96
CA LYS A 246 11.85 -10.54 -9.14
C LYS A 246 11.10 -11.82 -9.53
N ALA A 247 10.94 -12.08 -10.83
CA ALA A 247 10.28 -13.29 -11.30
C ALA A 247 11.07 -14.56 -10.91
N CYS A 248 12.39 -14.56 -11.07
CA CYS A 248 13.25 -15.68 -10.67
C CYS A 248 13.23 -15.92 -9.16
N CYS A 249 13.29 -14.86 -8.34
CA CYS A 249 13.19 -14.97 -6.88
C CYS A 249 11.83 -15.53 -6.43
N LEU A 250 10.73 -15.09 -7.06
CA LEU A 250 9.39 -15.62 -6.76
C LEU A 250 9.27 -17.10 -7.11
N LYS A 251 9.79 -17.52 -8.27
CA LYS A 251 9.80 -18.91 -8.71
C LYS A 251 10.61 -19.80 -7.76
N PHE A 252 11.83 -19.40 -7.42
CA PHE A 252 12.68 -20.13 -6.47
C PHE A 252 12.04 -20.22 -5.07
N ALA A 253 11.44 -19.13 -4.59
CA ALA A 253 10.78 -19.10 -3.30
C ALA A 253 9.53 -19.99 -3.26
N ALA A 254 8.78 -20.10 -4.36
CA ALA A 254 7.66 -21.03 -4.50
C ALA A 254 8.12 -22.50 -4.48
N GLU A 255 9.22 -22.81 -5.15
CA GLU A 255 9.80 -24.17 -5.19
C GLU A 255 10.43 -24.60 -3.84
N ASN A 256 10.84 -23.65 -3.00
CA ASN A 256 11.52 -23.89 -1.71
C ASN A 256 10.76 -23.35 -0.49
N ILE A 257 9.44 -23.17 -0.63
CA ILE A 257 8.60 -22.43 0.32
C ILE A 257 8.78 -22.82 1.79
N ALA A 258 8.77 -24.12 2.10
CA ALA A 258 8.83 -24.58 3.48
C ALA A 258 10.12 -24.10 4.16
N ALA A 259 11.23 -24.11 3.43
CA ALA A 259 12.51 -23.65 3.94
C ALA A 259 12.59 -22.12 3.97
N VAL A 260 11.99 -21.42 2.99
CA VAL A 260 11.96 -19.94 2.94
C VAL A 260 11.14 -19.36 4.09
N MET A 261 9.99 -19.96 4.44
CA MET A 261 9.14 -19.51 5.54
C MET A 261 9.81 -19.64 6.92
N HIS A 262 10.81 -20.52 7.05
CA HIS A 262 11.62 -20.67 8.26
C HIS A 262 12.93 -19.87 8.23
N SER A 263 13.18 -19.09 7.18
CA SER A 263 14.37 -18.26 7.05
C SER A 263 14.22 -16.91 7.74
N SER A 264 15.33 -16.36 8.23
CA SER A 264 15.36 -15.01 8.81
C SER A 264 15.03 -13.91 7.79
N GLY A 265 15.25 -14.15 6.50
CA GLY A 265 14.85 -13.21 5.44
C GLY A 265 13.32 -13.12 5.27
N PHE A 266 12.57 -14.18 5.56
CA PHE A 266 11.10 -14.14 5.51
C PHE A 266 10.49 -13.39 6.71
N GLU A 267 11.15 -13.41 7.87
CA GLU A 267 10.80 -12.54 9.01
C GLU A 267 10.89 -11.06 8.59
N TYR A 268 11.95 -10.66 7.88
CA TYR A 268 12.09 -9.30 7.33
C TYR A 268 10.97 -8.95 6.33
N LEU A 269 10.60 -9.87 5.44
CA LEU A 269 9.46 -9.65 4.54
C LEU A 269 8.13 -9.46 5.28
N ARG A 270 7.92 -10.16 6.40
CA ARG A 270 6.71 -10.04 7.22
C ARG A 270 6.62 -8.67 7.89
N ASP A 271 7.73 -8.18 8.39
CA ASP A 271 7.75 -7.00 9.25
C ASP A 271 7.86 -5.70 8.42
N ASP A 272 8.63 -5.71 7.32
CA ASP A 272 8.92 -4.51 6.51
C ASP A 272 8.22 -4.50 5.13
N CYS A 273 7.78 -5.64 4.58
CA CYS A 273 7.24 -5.75 3.21
C CYS A 273 5.97 -6.63 3.08
N PRO A 274 4.87 -6.31 3.80
CA PRO A 274 3.68 -7.18 3.89
C PRO A 274 2.93 -7.37 2.56
N SER A 275 3.03 -6.42 1.62
CA SER A 275 2.46 -6.56 0.27
C SER A 275 3.16 -7.64 -0.56
N LEU A 276 4.49 -7.71 -0.45
CA LEU A 276 5.34 -8.68 -1.13
C LEU A 276 5.19 -10.08 -0.49
N GLN A 277 5.07 -10.12 0.84
CA GLN A 277 4.69 -11.34 1.58
C GLN A 277 3.34 -11.87 1.10
N SER A 278 2.32 -11.01 1.00
CA SER A 278 1.00 -11.40 0.48
C SER A 278 1.09 -11.93 -0.96
N LYS A 279 1.91 -11.30 -1.81
CA LYS A 279 2.12 -11.76 -3.18
C LYS A 279 2.78 -13.14 -3.24
N LEU A 280 3.79 -13.39 -2.41
CA LEU A 280 4.42 -14.71 -2.29
C LEU A 280 3.38 -15.75 -1.83
N LEU A 281 2.61 -15.47 -0.77
CA LEU A 281 1.56 -16.36 -0.26
C LEU A 281 0.43 -16.61 -1.26
N LYS A 282 0.08 -15.64 -2.11
CA LYS A 282 -0.90 -15.81 -3.19
C LYS A 282 -0.39 -16.73 -4.30
N ILE A 283 0.88 -16.60 -4.68
CA ILE A 283 1.53 -17.47 -5.67
C ILE A 283 1.55 -18.92 -5.15
N ILE A 284 1.82 -19.08 -3.85
CA ILE A 284 1.81 -20.38 -3.15
C ILE A 284 0.41 -21.01 -3.13
N ALA A 285 -0.63 -20.21 -2.92
CA ALA A 285 -2.01 -20.68 -2.87
C ALA A 285 -2.57 -21.07 -4.24
N GLY A 286 -1.78 -20.95 -5.33
CA GLY A 286 -2.23 -21.24 -6.69
C GLY A 286 -3.24 -20.24 -7.24
N CYS A 287 -3.35 -19.05 -6.64
CA CYS A 287 -4.18 -17.98 -7.17
C CYS A 287 -3.40 -17.28 -8.29
N GLU A 288 -3.49 -17.82 -9.50
CA GLU A 288 -3.14 -17.10 -10.72
C GLU A 288 -3.94 -15.78 -10.76
N GLU A 289 -3.27 -14.63 -10.75
CA GLU A 289 -3.88 -13.46 -11.39
C GLU A 289 -3.81 -13.70 -12.90
N GLU A 290 -4.94 -14.08 -13.48
CA GLU A 290 -5.13 -14.14 -14.92
C GLU A 290 -4.87 -12.75 -15.53
N CYS A 291 -3.68 -12.55 -16.10
CA CYS A 291 -3.55 -11.65 -17.23
C CYS A 291 -4.31 -12.29 -18.40
N ASN A 292 -5.48 -11.75 -18.69
CA ASN A 292 -6.36 -12.12 -19.78
C ASN A 292 -5.60 -12.23 -21.12
N SER A 293 -5.24 -13.45 -21.54
CA SER A 293 -5.11 -13.84 -22.95
C SER A 293 -5.14 -15.37 -23.07
N GLY A 294 -6.04 -15.88 -23.91
CA GLY A 294 -6.49 -17.26 -23.89
C GLY A 294 -5.45 -18.32 -24.27
N GLY A 295 -5.59 -19.49 -23.67
CA GLY A 295 -4.90 -20.72 -24.07
C GLY A 295 -5.08 -21.84 -23.03
N LYS A 296 -5.77 -22.92 -23.42
CA LYS A 296 -5.95 -24.16 -22.63
C LYS A 296 -4.63 -24.72 -22.06
N SER A 297 -4.60 -25.13 -20.79
CA SER A 297 -4.45 -26.57 -20.41
C SER A 297 -4.27 -26.86 -18.90
N ARG A 298 -5.09 -27.82 -18.46
CA ARG A 298 -4.87 -28.94 -17.49
C ARG A 298 -4.07 -28.72 -16.20
N SER A 299 -4.83 -28.67 -15.10
CA SER A 299 -4.46 -29.02 -13.72
C SER A 299 -3.94 -30.46 -13.57
N VAL A 300 -2.85 -30.65 -12.79
CA VAL A 300 -2.41 -31.95 -12.25
C VAL A 300 -1.86 -31.79 -10.82
N CYS A 301 -2.33 -32.67 -9.92
CA CYS A 301 -1.89 -33.02 -8.55
C CYS A 301 -2.02 -31.94 -7.46
N ALA A 302 -2.73 -32.12 -6.33
CA ALA A 302 -3.16 -33.30 -5.57
C ALA A 302 -2.04 -34.34 -5.34
N GLN A 303 -1.23 -34.14 -4.30
CA GLN A 303 -0.65 -35.22 -3.48
C GLN A 303 0.14 -34.63 -2.31
N LEU A 304 -0.47 -34.59 -1.12
CA LEU A 304 0.15 -35.01 0.14
C LEU A 304 -1.00 -35.41 1.08
N SER A 305 -1.31 -36.71 1.08
CA SER A 305 -2.08 -37.36 2.14
C SER A 305 -1.43 -38.70 2.42
N VAL A 306 -0.72 -38.79 3.54
CA VAL A 306 -0.49 -39.99 4.35
C VAL A 306 -0.23 -39.44 5.76
N GLY A 307 -0.92 -39.78 6.83
CA GLY A 307 -2.01 -40.72 7.10
C GLY A 307 -2.07 -40.83 8.63
N GLU A 308 -3.26 -41.11 9.19
CA GLU A 308 -3.46 -42.18 10.18
C GLU A 308 -4.93 -42.19 10.65
N ASP A 309 -5.51 -43.38 10.55
CA ASP A 309 -6.87 -43.76 10.94
C ASP A 309 -7.02 -43.87 12.46
N SER A 310 -8.26 -43.73 12.96
CA SER A 310 -8.95 -44.78 13.76
C SER A 310 -10.26 -44.29 14.38
N ASN A 311 -11.38 -44.49 13.69
CA ASN A 311 -12.51 -45.28 14.23
C ASN A 311 -13.66 -45.34 13.23
N GLY A 312 -13.97 -46.57 12.80
CA GLY A 312 -15.01 -46.85 11.83
C GLY A 312 -16.43 -46.64 12.36
N ARG A 313 -17.27 -46.06 11.51
CA ARG A 313 -18.65 -46.55 11.35
C ARG A 313 -19.19 -46.15 9.97
N MET A 314 -19.37 -47.17 9.13
CA MET A 314 -19.95 -47.06 7.81
C MET A 314 -21.48 -46.90 7.91
N VAL A 315 -22.01 -45.75 7.46
CA VAL A 315 -23.44 -45.58 7.17
C VAL A 315 -23.56 -45.37 5.65
N ARG A 316 -24.19 -46.32 4.95
CA ARG A 316 -24.48 -46.21 3.52
C ARG A 316 -25.69 -45.29 3.30
N PRO A 317 -25.65 -44.32 2.38
CA PRO A 317 -26.86 -43.64 1.91
C PRO A 317 -27.63 -44.56 0.96
N ARG A 318 -28.94 -44.68 1.19
CA ARG A 318 -29.90 -45.28 0.26
C ARG A 318 -30.06 -44.36 -0.94
N THR A 319 -29.96 -44.93 -2.13
CA THR A 319 -30.51 -44.36 -3.37
C THR A 319 -32.02 -44.58 -3.37
N ASP A 320 -32.81 -43.50 -3.39
CA ASP A 320 -34.20 -43.58 -3.85
C ASP A 320 -34.28 -42.93 -5.24
N THR A 321 -34.57 -43.78 -6.21
CA THR A 321 -35.27 -43.46 -7.45
C THR A 321 -36.76 -43.69 -7.21
N GLY A 322 -37.59 -42.68 -7.43
CA GLY A 322 -39.05 -42.78 -7.36
C GLY A 322 -39.71 -41.45 -7.06
#